data_AF-A0A9N9PEM4-F1
#
_entry.id   AF-A0A9N9PEM4-F1
#
_cell.length_a   1.000
_cell.length_b   1.000
_cell.length_c   1.000
_cell.angle_alpha   90.00
_cell.angle_beta   90.00
_cell.angle_gamma   90.00
#
_symmetry.space_group_name_H-M   'P 1'
#
loop_
_entity.id
_entity.type
_entity.pdbx_description
1 polymer ?
#
loop_
_entity_poly.entity_id
_entity_poly.type
_entity_poly.pdbx_seq_one_letter_code
_entity_poly.pdbx_strand_id
1 'polypeptide(L)' 'ILKIGKDVTVVGYGSQIYILEKAIQIAEKSIPGLSCELIDLRSILPWDVATVAEFVNQT' A
#
# COMPACT_ATOMS: atom_id res chain seq x y z
N ILE A 1 -2.64 -7.93 -2.35
CA ILE A 1 -1.92 -6.77 -2.92
C ILE A 1 -2.80 -6.12 -3.97
N LEU A 2 -2.96 -4.80 -3.93
CA LEU A 2 -3.83 -4.05 -4.84
C LEU A 2 -3.03 -3.28 -5.91
N LYS A 3 -1.85 -2.79 -5.58
CA LYS A 3 -0.95 -2.07 -6.51
C LYS A 3 0.50 -2.33 -6.09
N ILE A 4 1.38 -2.63 -7.04
CA ILE A 4 2.83 -2.74 -6.81
C ILE A 4 3.47 -1.35 -6.89
N GLY A 5 4.46 -1.11 -6.03
CA GLY A 5 5.28 0.10 -6.00
C GLY A 5 6.68 -0.22 -5.49
N LYS A 6 7.53 0.80 -5.38
CA LYS A 6 8.94 0.62 -5.03
C LYS A 6 9.50 1.68 -4.08
N ASP A 7 8.73 2.72 -3.77
CA ASP A 7 9.23 3.85 -2.99
C ASP A 7 8.56 3.96 -1.61
N VAL A 8 7.35 3.41 -1.45
CA VAL A 8 6.64 3.37 -0.16
C VAL A 8 5.52 2.32 -0.19
N THR A 9 5.40 1.53 0.88
CA THR A 9 4.26 0.63 1.09
C THR A 9 3.18 1.28 1.96
N VAL A 10 1.97 1.37 1.43
CA VAL A 10 0.76 1.82 2.13
C VAL A 10 -0.09 0.61 2.50
N VAL A 11 -0.37 0.46 3.78
CA VAL A 11 -1.15 -0.68 4.31
C VAL A 11 -2.49 -0.17 4.85
N GLY A 12 -3.58 -0.81 4.44
CA GLY A 12 -4.94 -0.49 4.90
C GLY A 12 -5.84 -1.71 4.93
N TYR A 13 -7.09 -1.52 5.32
CA TYR A 13 -8.11 -2.57 5.34
C TYR A 13 -9.53 -1.99 5.29
N GLY A 14 -10.48 -2.71 4.72
CA GLY A 14 -11.89 -2.32 4.71
C GLY A 14 -12.15 -1.05 3.88
N SER A 15 -13.07 -0.19 4.34
CA SER A 15 -13.56 0.96 3.55
C SER A 15 -12.52 2.05 3.27
N GLN A 16 -11.48 2.17 4.11
CA GLN A 16 -10.40 3.14 3.89
C GLN A 16 -9.54 2.83 2.65
N ILE A 17 -9.61 1.62 2.09
CA ILE A 17 -8.88 1.27 0.87
C ILE A 17 -9.18 2.25 -0.28
N TYR A 18 -10.44 2.62 -0.47
CA TYR A 18 -10.83 3.59 -1.51
C TYR A 18 -10.26 4.99 -1.29
N ILE A 19 -10.00 5.35 -0.03
CA ILE A 19 -9.37 6.63 0.33
C ILE A 19 -7.87 6.55 0.05
N LEU A 20 -7.23 5.43 0.42
CA LEU A 20 -5.80 5.21 0.20
C LEU A 20 -5.48 5.16 -1.30
N GLU A 21 -6.31 4.53 -2.13
CA GLU A 21 -6.15 4.55 -3.59
C GLU A 21 -6.15 5.98 -4.15
N LYS A 22 -7.09 6.83 -3.69
CA LYS A 22 -7.15 8.24 -4.10
C LYS A 22 -5.94 9.02 -3.59
N ALA A 23 -5.51 8.79 -2.35
CA ALA A 23 -4.35 9.44 -1.77
C ALA A 23 -3.07 9.11 -2.54
N ILE A 24 -2.87 7.83 -2.90
CA ILE A 24 -1.77 7.38 -3.75
C ILE A 24 -1.80 8.07 -5.11
N GLN A 25 -2.96 8.09 -5.78
CA GLN A 25 -3.09 8.76 -7.08
C GLN A 25 -2.76 10.25 -7.02
N ILE A 26 -3.12 10.94 -5.94
CA ILE A 26 -2.76 12.35 -5.74
C ILE A 26 -1.25 12.48 -5.53
N ALA A 27 -0.67 11.66 -4.65
CA ALA A 27 0.76 11.69 -4.34
C ALA A 27 1.63 11.41 -5.58
N GLU A 28 1.33 10.35 -6.35
CA GLU A 28 2.08 9.99 -7.56
C GLU A 28 1.97 11.06 -8.66
N LYS A 29 0.86 11.80 -8.72
CA LYS A 29 0.73 12.96 -9.63
C LYS A 29 1.52 14.18 -9.17
N SER A 30 1.59 14.40 -7.86
CA SER A 30 2.26 15.57 -7.28
C SER A 30 3.78 15.40 -7.16
N ILE A 31 4.27 14.17 -7.08
CA ILE A 31 5.69 13.86 -6.87
C ILE A 31 6.20 13.04 -8.05
N PRO A 32 6.87 13.67 -9.03
CA PRO A 32 7.38 12.97 -10.20
C PRO A 32 8.32 11.82 -9.80
N GLY A 33 8.02 10.63 -10.30
CA GLY A 33 8.82 9.43 -10.05
C GLY A 33 8.43 8.62 -8.82
N LEU A 34 7.50 9.11 -7.98
CA LEU A 34 6.97 8.34 -6.85
C LEU A 34 6.13 7.15 -7.35
N SER A 35 6.35 5.99 -6.76
CA SER A 35 5.60 4.76 -6.99
C SER A 35 5.22 4.10 -5.67
N CYS A 36 3.96 4.24 -5.28
CA CYS A 36 3.44 3.70 -4.02
C CYS A 36 2.90 2.28 -4.21
N GLU A 37 3.17 1.41 -3.26
CA GLU A 37 2.55 0.11 -3.15
C GLU A 37 1.31 0.19 -2.24
N LEU A 38 0.27 -0.58 -2.56
CA LEU A 38 -0.95 -0.66 -1.75
C LEU A 38 -1.26 -2.11 -1.37
N ILE A 39 -1.29 -2.35 -0.06
CA ILE A 39 -1.67 -3.63 0.55
C ILE A 39 -3.00 -3.48 1.30
N ASP A 40 -3.98 -4.28 0.90
CA ASP A 40 -5.17 -4.54 1.71
C ASP A 40 -4.92 -5.76 2.59
N LEU A 41 -4.91 -5.56 3.91
CA LEU A 41 -4.66 -6.62 4.90
C LEU A 41 -5.72 -7.71 4.87
N ARG A 42 -6.98 -7.37 4.55
CA ARG A 42 -8.19 -8.24 4.64
C ARG A 42 -8.51 -8.78 6.03
N SER A 43 -7.54 -9.37 6.73
CA SER A 43 -7.65 -9.93 8.09
C SER A 43 -6.81 -9.11 9.06
N ILE A 44 -7.42 -8.71 10.19
CA ILE A 44 -6.76 -7.91 11.24
C ILE A 44 -6.02 -8.80 12.23
N LEU A 45 -6.57 -9.98 12.53
CA LEU A 45 -5.95 -10.94 13.42
C LEU A 45 -6.42 -12.37 13.12
N PRO A 46 -5.49 -13.34 12.91
CA PRO A 46 -4.09 -13.09 12.57
C PRO A 46 -4.01 -12.34 11.22
N TRP A 47 -3.15 -11.33 11.14
CA TRP A 47 -2.85 -10.64 9.89
C TRP A 47 -1.57 -11.21 9.26
N ASP A 48 -1.41 -11.00 7.96
CA ASP A 48 -0.31 -11.56 7.20
C ASP A 48 0.99 -10.76 7.37
N VAL A 49 1.67 -11.03 8.48
CA VAL A 49 2.96 -10.40 8.84
C VAL A 49 4.03 -10.70 7.80
N ALA A 50 4.05 -11.91 7.24
CA ALA A 50 5.09 -12.35 6.32
C ALA A 50 5.03 -11.53 5.02
N THR A 51 3.85 -11.39 4.44
CA THR A 51 3.64 -10.55 3.26
C THR A 51 4.05 -9.11 3.52
N VAL A 52 3.57 -8.48 4.59
CA VAL A 52 3.92 -7.06 4.84
C VAL A 52 5.42 -6.87 5.08
N ALA A 53 6.08 -7.77 5.81
CA ALA A 53 7.53 -7.69 6.03
C ALA A 53 8.32 -7.88 4.73
N GLU A 54 7.91 -8.81 3.85
CA GLU A 54 8.55 -9.01 2.55
C GLU A 54 8.51 -7.73 1.71
N PHE A 55 7.33 -7.12 1.60
CA PHE A 55 7.12 -5.96 0.75
C PHE A 55 7.77 -4.68 1.27
N VAL A 56 7.73 -4.45 2.59
CA VAL A 56 8.44 -3.32 3.20
C VAL A 56 9.96 -3.40 2.99
N ASN A 57 10.53 -4.60 2.84
CA ASN A 57 11.96 -4.74 2.51
C ASN A 57 12.28 -4.48 1.04
N GLN A 58 11.27 -4.48 0.16
CA GLN A 58 11.43 -4.22 -1.28
C GLN A 58 11.28 -2.74 -1.64
N THR A 59 10.53 -1.98 -0.84
CA THR A 59 10.26 -0.54 -1.03
C THR A 59 11.13 0.33 -0.14
#